data_AF-A0A1M5SVD9-F1
#
_entry.id   AF-A0A1M5SVD9-F1
#
_cell.length_a   1.000
_cell.length_b   1.000
_cell.length_c   1.000
_cell.angle_alpha   90.00
_cell.angle_beta   90.00
_cell.angle_gamma   90.00
#
_symmetry.space_group_name_H-M   'P 1'
#
loop_
_entity.id
_entity.type
_entity.pdbx_description
1 polymer ?
#
loop_
_entity_poly.entity_id
_entity_poly.type
_entity_poly.pdbx_seq_one_letter_code
_entity_poly.pdbx_strand_id
1 'polypeptide(L)' 'MDFNGKILIAANLVLSLLISSFVLVWGKNVENKNTVLFMFMVLEFILVVLLFMYVFMKGKSYKR' A
#
# COMPACT_ATOMS: atom_id res chain seq x y z
N MET A 1 -20.18 0.43 3.32
CA MET A 1 -18.76 0.86 3.42
C MET A 1 -18.73 2.38 3.39
N ASP A 2 -18.45 3.03 4.52
CA ASP A 2 -18.54 4.50 4.61
C ASP A 2 -17.56 5.18 3.65
N PHE A 3 -17.91 6.41 3.27
CA PHE A 3 -17.14 7.25 2.34
C PHE A 3 -15.65 7.30 2.69
N ASN A 4 -15.31 7.45 3.98
CA ASN A 4 -13.93 7.45 4.47
C ASN A 4 -13.18 6.13 4.22
N GLY A 5 -13.87 4.99 4.24
CA GLY A 5 -13.26 3.69 3.95
C GLY A 5 -12.97 3.50 2.46
N LYS A 6 -13.85 4.01 1.59
CA LYS A 6 -13.62 4.00 0.14
C LYS A 6 -12.44 4.89 -0.25
N ILE A 7 -12.33 6.07 0.35
CA ILE A 7 -11.20 6.99 0.15
C ILE A 7 -9.89 6.34 0.59
N LEU A 8 -9.86 5.69 1.76
CA LEU A 8 -8.64 5.04 2.23
C LEU A 8 -8.18 3.92 1.28
N ILE A 9 -9.10 3.10 0.78
CA ILE A 9 -8.77 2.04 -0.19
C ILE A 9 -8.28 2.62 -1.51
N ALA A 10 -8.97 3.65 -2.02
CA ALA A 10 -8.57 4.34 -3.24
C ALA A 10 -7.18 4.98 -3.09
N ALA A 11 -6.92 5.66 -1.97
CA ALA A 11 -5.62 6.25 -1.67
C ALA A 11 -4.52 5.18 -1.60
N ASN A 12 -4.79 4.03 -0.97
CA ASN A 12 -3.82 2.94 -0.87
C ASN A 12 -3.50 2.31 -2.23
N LEU A 13 -4.53 2.12 -3.08
CA LEU A 13 -4.36 1.65 -4.46
C LEU A 13 -3.54 2.63 -5.31
N VAL A 14 -3.86 3.93 -5.23
CA VAL A 14 -3.12 4.97 -5.96
C VAL A 14 -1.66 5.03 -5.50
N LEU A 15 -1.43 4.98 -4.19
CA LEU A 15 -0.08 5.01 -3.62
C LEU A 15 0.75 3.80 -4.06
N SER A 16 0.16 2.59 -4.04
CA SER A 16 0.79 1.35 -4.52
C SER A 16 1.16 1.44 -6.02
N LEU A 17 0.27 1.97 -6.86
CA LEU A 17 0.53 2.16 -8.30
C LEU A 17 1.65 3.17 -8.56
N LEU A 18 1.68 4.28 -7.82
CA LEU A 18 2.73 5.29 -7.93
C LEU A 18 4.09 4.73 -7.50
N ILE A 19 4.11 4.00 -6.40
CA ILE A 19 5.30 3.31 -5.89
C ILE A 19 5.83 2.31 -6.92
N SER A 20 4.98 1.43 -7.45
CA SER A 20 5.37 0.46 -8.48
C SER A 20 5.91 1.15 -9.74
N SER A 21 5.26 2.22 -10.19
CA SER A 21 5.70 2.98 -11.37
C SER A 21 7.07 3.63 -11.14
N PHE A 22 7.28 4.22 -9.97
CA PHE A 22 8.55 4.81 -9.57
C PHE A 22 9.66 3.75 -9.56
N VAL A 23 9.41 2.56 -9.01
CA VAL A 23 10.36 1.44 -9.00
C VAL A 23 10.69 0.96 -10.40
N LEU A 24 9.70 0.83 -11.29
CA LEU A 24 9.91 0.36 -12.66
C LEU A 24 10.74 1.34 -13.50
N VAL A 25 10.58 2.65 -13.25
CA VAL A 25 11.32 3.70 -13.95
C VAL A 25 12.72 3.89 -13.34
N TRP A 26 12.80 4.05 -12.02
CA TRP A 26 14.04 4.36 -11.31
C TRP A 26 14.92 3.12 -11.13
N GLY A 27 14.32 1.96 -10.85
CA GLY A 27 15.02 0.69 -10.65
C GLY A 27 15.77 0.21 -11.88
N LYS A 28 15.49 0.73 -13.09
CA LYS A 28 16.32 0.45 -14.27
C LYS A 28 17.70 1.10 -14.19
N ASN A 29 17.83 2.22 -13.49
CA ASN A 29 19.03 3.06 -13.42
C ASN A 29 19.92 2.82 -12.19
N VAL A 30 19.49 2.00 -11.22
CA VAL A 30 20.26 1.75 -9.98
C VAL A 30 21.04 0.44 -10.10
N GLU A 31 22.32 0.42 -9.73
CA GLU A 31 23.14 -0.82 -9.72
C GLU A 31 22.63 -1.86 -8.71
N ASN A 32 22.08 -1.41 -7.58
CA ASN A 32 21.49 -2.26 -6.53
C ASN A 32 19.97 -2.44 -6.65
N LYS A 33 19.50 -2.95 -7.81
CA LYS A 33 18.06 -3.14 -8.11
C LYS A 33 17.34 -4.00 -7.08
N ASN A 34 17.98 -5.05 -6.60
CA ASN A 34 17.40 -6.01 -5.66
C ASN A 34 17.15 -5.40 -4.28
N THR A 35 18.07 -4.58 -3.78
CA THR A 35 17.93 -3.90 -2.48
C THR A 35 16.78 -2.90 -2.50
N VAL A 36 16.65 -2.16 -3.61
CA VAL A 36 15.54 -1.22 -3.81
C VAL A 36 14.20 -1.98 -3.86
N LEU A 37 14.10 -3.02 -4.69
CA LEU A 37 12.90 -3.86 -4.78
C LEU A 37 12.51 -4.46 -3.43
N PHE A 38 13.48 -4.91 -2.64
CA PHE A 38 13.23 -5.47 -1.32
C PHE A 38 12.67 -4.43 -0.34
N MET A 39 13.27 -3.22 -0.27
CA MET A 39 12.73 -2.14 0.55
C MET A 39 11.28 -1.79 0.17
N PHE A 40 10.97 -1.84 -1.12
CA PHE A 40 9.60 -1.58 -1.61
C PHE A 40 8.61 -2.69 -1.26
N MET A 41 8.99 -3.97 -1.35
CA MET A 41 8.15 -5.07 -0.88
C MET A 41 7.79 -4.92 0.60
N VAL A 42 8.77 -4.54 1.43
CA VAL A 42 8.54 -4.32 2.86
C VAL A 42 7.55 -3.16 3.09
N LEU A 43 7.69 -2.07 2.32
CA LEU A 43 6.82 -0.90 2.43
C LEU A 43 5.37 -1.20 2.00
N GLU A 44 5.18 -1.91 0.88
CA GLU A 44 3.86 -2.37 0.46
C GLU A 44 3.23 -3.34 1.46
N PHE A 45 4.02 -4.26 2.02
CA PHE A 45 3.53 -5.20 3.02
C PHE A 45 2.97 -4.47 4.25
N ILE A 46 3.66 -3.43 4.74
CA ILE A 46 3.19 -2.60 5.85
C ILE A 46 1.88 -1.89 5.49
N LEU A 47 1.78 -1.30 4.30
CA LEU A 47 0.57 -0.61 3.83
C LEU A 47 -0.64 -1.55 3.76
N VAL A 48 -0.45 -2.78 3.27
CA VAL A 48 -1.50 -3.79 3.21
C VAL A 48 -1.95 -4.21 4.62
N VAL A 49 -1.01 -4.39 5.56
CA VAL A 49 -1.34 -4.71 6.95
C VAL A 49 -2.14 -3.59 7.61
N LEU A 50 -1.75 -2.33 7.41
CA LEU A 50 -2.48 -1.17 7.94
C LEU A 50 -3.90 -1.08 7.36
N LEU A 51 -4.05 -1.30 6.05
CA LEU A 51 -5.36 -1.33 5.40
C LEU A 51 -6.23 -2.46 5.93
N PHE A 52 -5.65 -3.65 6.12
CA PHE A 52 -6.34 -4.81 6.67
C PHE A 52 -6.82 -4.53 8.11
N MET A 53 -5.95 -4.01 8.98
CA MET A 53 -6.32 -3.63 10.34
C MET A 53 -7.45 -2.59 10.34
N TYR A 54 -7.36 -1.56 9.50
CA TYR A 54 -8.42 -0.55 9.39
C TYR A 54 -9.76 -1.17 8.97
N VAL A 55 -9.77 -1.96 7.90
CA VAL A 55 -11.00 -2.61 7.40
C VAL A 55 -11.60 -3.54 8.45
N PHE A 56 -10.76 -4.33 9.13
CA PHE A 56 -11.21 -5.30 10.13
C PHE A 56 -11.71 -4.63 11.43
N MET A 57 -11.03 -3.58 11.89
CA MET A 57 -11.48 -2.79 13.05
C MET A 57 -12.78 -2.06 12.75
N LYS A 58 -12.92 -1.48 11.55
CA LYS A 58 -14.16 -0.83 11.13
C LYS A 58 -15.32 -1.82 10.96
N GLY A 59 -15.02 -3.02 10.44
CA GLY A 59 -15.99 -4.12 10.36
C GLY A 59 -16.49 -4.59 11.73
N LYS A 60 -15.64 -4.56 12.76
CA LYS A 60 -16.05 -4.81 14.16
C LYS A 60 -16.88 -3.65 14.74
N SER A 61 -16.56 -2.40 14.38
CA SER A 61 -17.30 -1.22 14.83
C SER A 61 -18.73 -1.15 14.30
N TYR A 62 -19.01 -1.76 13.13
CA TYR A 62 -20.35 -1.80 12.53
C TYR A 62 -21.25 -2.92 13.10
N LYS A 63 -20.67 -3.84 13.91
CA LYS A 63 -21.36 -4.99 14.51
C LYS A 63 -21.73 -4.79 15.98
N ARG A 64 -21.38 -3.65 16.58
CA ARG A 64 -21.81 -3.24 17.92
C ARG A 64 -22.91 -2.20 17.82
#